data_AF-A0A1I2SFW8-F1
#
_entry.id   AF-A0A1I2SFW8-F1
#
_cell.length_a   1.000
_cell.length_b   1.000
_cell.length_c   1.000
_cell.angle_alpha   90.00
_cell.angle_beta   90.00
_cell.angle_gamma   90.00
#
_symmetry.space_group_name_H-M   'P 1'
#
loop_
_entity.id
_entity.type
_entity.pdbx_description
1 polymer ?
#
loop_
_entity_poly.entity_id
_entity_poly.type
_entity_poly.pdbx_seq_one_letter_code
_entity_poly.pdbx_strand_id
1 'polypeptide(L)'
;MEGMKACIRHGNVFDRFPELKECFIPNGTVLDGKLIMTDGECIPHFEQVMKQLQTRSLLKIEQLARVFSVQYVVFDILYHRGKAVLGRPLMERKTLLDECKNDVLAQIRFEGNETGLFEATGYAGLGNL
;
A
#
# COMPACT_ATOMS: atom_id res chain seq x y z
N MET A 1 -15.20 7.48 -17.66
CA MET A 1 -13.96 7.89 -16.99
C MET A 1 -13.96 7.26 -15.61
N GLU A 2 -13.34 6.09 -15.47
CA GLU A 2 -13.23 5.45 -14.16
C GLU A 2 -11.90 5.91 -13.56
N GLY A 3 -11.97 6.84 -12.59
CA GLY A 3 -10.80 7.32 -11.87
C GLY A 3 -10.27 6.27 -10.90
N MET A 4 -9.01 6.43 -10.48
CA MET A 4 -8.41 5.59 -9.44
C MET A 4 -9.28 5.58 -8.18
N LYS A 5 -9.47 4.41 -7.56
CA LYS A 5 -10.14 4.26 -6.26
C LYS A 5 -9.23 3.52 -5.28
N ALA A 6 -9.03 4.11 -4.10
CA ALA A 6 -8.34 3.48 -2.98
C ALA A 6 -9.42 3.17 -1.95
N CYS A 7 -9.69 1.90 -1.71
CA CYS A 7 -10.79 1.46 -0.87
C CYS A 7 -10.24 0.65 0.31
N ILE A 8 -10.71 0.96 1.51
CA ILE A 8 -10.67 0.02 2.63
C ILE A 8 -12.00 -0.72 2.69
N ARG A 9 -12.10 -1.72 3.59
CA ARG A 9 -13.34 -2.49 3.83
C ARG A 9 -14.60 -1.63 4.02
N HIS A 10 -14.44 -0.37 4.44
CA HIS A 10 -15.53 0.57 4.74
C HIS A 10 -15.64 1.78 3.79
N GLY A 11 -15.00 1.77 2.61
CA GLY A 11 -15.20 2.82 1.58
C GLY A 11 -13.93 3.43 0.99
N ASN A 12 -14.10 4.47 0.17
CA ASN A 12 -13.03 5.20 -0.52
C ASN A 12 -12.26 6.13 0.45
N VAL A 13 -10.92 6.15 0.34
CA VAL A 13 -10.03 6.89 1.25
C VAL A 13 -9.18 7.96 0.57
N PHE A 14 -9.39 8.26 -0.71
CA PHE A 14 -8.57 9.21 -1.46
C PHE A 14 -8.50 10.63 -0.87
N ASP A 15 -9.58 11.08 -0.24
CA ASP A 15 -9.62 12.40 0.40
C ASP A 15 -8.78 12.46 1.69
N ARG A 16 -8.41 11.29 2.23
CA ARG A 16 -7.57 11.15 3.42
C ARG A 16 -6.11 10.96 3.09
N PHE A 17 -5.81 10.39 1.92
CA PHE A 17 -4.45 10.13 1.45
C PHE A 17 -4.30 10.66 0.03
N PRO A 18 -4.16 11.99 -0.14
CA PRO A 18 -3.97 12.59 -1.46
C PRO A 18 -2.73 12.06 -2.18
N GLU A 19 -1.71 11.61 -1.44
CA GLU A 19 -0.45 11.04 -1.94
C GLU A 19 -0.70 9.80 -2.81
N LEU A 20 -1.76 9.05 -2.52
CA LEU A 20 -2.12 7.87 -3.33
C LEU A 20 -2.53 8.24 -4.76
N LYS A 21 -2.88 9.52 -5.04
CA LYS A 21 -3.26 9.96 -6.39
C LYS A 21 -2.05 10.04 -7.31
N GLU A 22 -0.85 10.12 -6.74
CA GLU A 22 0.41 10.11 -7.47
C GLU A 22 0.80 8.69 -7.91
N CYS A 23 0.17 7.65 -7.34
CA CYS A 23 0.35 6.29 -7.81
C CYS A 23 -0.12 6.16 -9.26
N PHE A 24 0.77 5.70 -10.13
CA PHE A 24 0.41 5.27 -11.46
C PHE A 24 0.25 3.75 -11.49
N ILE A 25 -0.97 3.26 -11.75
CA ILE A 25 -1.23 1.84 -12.01
C ILE A 25 -1.96 1.70 -13.36
N PRO A 26 -1.73 0.61 -14.12
CA PRO A 26 -2.43 0.42 -15.39
C PRO A 26 -3.95 0.41 -15.21
N ASN A 27 -4.69 1.04 -16.12
CA ASN A 27 -6.16 1.08 -16.07
C ASN A 27 -6.77 -0.33 -15.96
N GLY A 28 -7.78 -0.49 -15.10
CA GLY A 28 -8.40 -1.79 -14.84
C GLY A 28 -7.53 -2.73 -13.99
N THR A 29 -6.57 -2.20 -13.25
CA THR A 29 -5.76 -2.94 -12.27
C THR A 29 -6.35 -2.78 -10.87
N VAL A 30 -6.40 -3.89 -10.13
CA VAL A 30 -6.81 -3.92 -8.73
C VAL A 30 -5.69 -4.56 -7.93
N LEU A 31 -5.10 -3.78 -7.02
CA LEU A 31 -4.02 -4.21 -6.13
C LEU A 31 -4.59 -4.50 -4.75
N ASP A 32 -3.98 -5.46 -4.06
CA ASP A 32 -4.26 -5.76 -2.66
C ASP A 32 -3.00 -5.52 -1.82
N GLY A 33 -3.16 -4.77 -0.74
CA GLY A 33 -2.05 -4.11 -0.06
C GLY A 33 -2.42 -3.49 1.28
N LYS A 34 -1.40 -3.03 2.00
CA LYS A 34 -1.53 -2.34 3.29
C LYS A 34 -0.90 -0.95 3.23
N LEU A 35 -1.58 0.02 3.79
CA LEU A 35 -1.03 1.36 3.95
C LEU A 35 -0.17 1.43 5.22
N ILE A 36 1.00 2.04 5.11
CA ILE A 36 1.93 2.27 6.20
C ILE A 36 2.31 3.75 6.19
N MET A 37 2.43 4.35 7.37
CA MET A 37 3.01 5.68 7.56
C MET A 37 4.33 5.53 8.28
N THR A 38 5.39 6.13 7.76
CA THR A 38 6.72 6.10 8.38
C THR A 38 7.18 7.51 8.73
N ASP A 39 7.91 7.67 9.83
CA ASP A 39 8.56 8.94 10.16
C ASP A 39 9.88 9.14 9.39
N GLY A 40 10.64 10.19 9.74
CA GLY A 40 11.95 10.47 9.15
C GLY A 40 13.04 9.43 9.46
N GLU A 41 12.80 8.51 10.40
CA GLU A 41 13.68 7.38 10.72
C GLU A 41 13.22 6.08 10.03
N CYS A 42 12.23 6.16 9.13
CA CYS A 42 11.61 5.04 8.43
C CYS A 42 10.93 4.02 9.35
N ILE A 43 10.56 4.42 10.58
CA ILE A 43 9.87 3.54 11.53
C ILE A 43 8.38 3.51 11.19
N PRO A 44 7.74 2.33 11.09
CA PRO A 44 6.32 2.22 10.74
C PRO A 44 5.39 2.57 11.92
N HIS A 45 4.40 3.42 11.67
CA HIS A 45 3.41 3.90 12.64
C HIS A 45 1.97 3.59 12.18
N PHE A 46 1.48 2.38 12.46
CA PHE A 46 0.14 1.93 12.05
C PHE A 46 -1.00 2.74 12.67
N GLU A 47 -0.83 3.22 13.90
CA GLU A 47 -1.83 4.05 14.57
C GLU A 47 -2.08 5.37 13.83
N GLN A 48 -1.07 5.91 13.16
CA GLN A 48 -1.16 7.16 12.43
C GLN A 48 -2.02 7.00 11.17
N VAL A 49 -1.96 5.83 10.52
CA VAL A 49 -2.87 5.48 9.41
C VAL A 49 -4.32 5.56 9.88
N MET A 50 -4.62 4.98 11.04
CA MET A 50 -5.97 5.02 11.61
C MET A 50 -6.40 6.45 11.99
N LYS A 51 -5.48 7.25 12.56
CA LYS A 51 -5.75 8.67 12.87
C LYS A 51 -6.04 9.49 11.62
N GLN A 52 -5.27 9.32 10.55
CA GLN A 52 -5.47 10.04 9.28
C GLN A 52 -6.79 9.62 8.61
N LEU A 53 -7.13 8.32 8.64
CA LEU A 53 -8.42 7.80 8.15
C LEU A 53 -9.63 8.48 8.83
N GLN A 54 -9.54 8.72 10.15
CA GLN A 54 -10.59 9.36 10.93
C GLN A 54 -10.57 10.90 10.84
N THR A 55 -9.49 11.49 10.33
CA THR A 55 -9.29 12.93 10.30
C THR A 55 -10.09 13.57 9.19
N ARG A 56 -10.99 14.51 9.53
CA ARG A 56 -11.82 15.23 8.55
C ARG A 56 -11.23 16.55 8.06
N SER A 57 -10.32 17.13 8.83
CA SER A 57 -9.73 18.45 8.55
C SER A 57 -8.57 18.32 7.57
N LEU A 58 -8.64 19.01 6.43
CA LEU A 58 -7.58 19.05 5.43
C LEU A 58 -6.27 19.59 6.01
N LEU A 59 -6.33 20.63 6.84
CA LEU A 59 -5.14 21.19 7.51
C LEU A 59 -4.41 20.16 8.38
N LYS A 60 -5.15 19.29 9.07
CA LYS A 60 -4.56 18.22 9.88
C LYS A 60 -3.94 17.12 9.02
N ILE A 61 -4.56 16.81 7.88
CA ILE A 61 -4.01 15.85 6.91
C ILE A 61 -2.68 16.40 6.36
N GLU A 62 -2.63 17.67 5.96
CA GLU A 62 -1.40 18.33 5.49
C GLU A 62 -0.30 18.37 6.56
N GLN A 63 -0.66 18.57 7.83
CA GLN A 63 0.29 18.53 8.94
C GLN A 63 0.88 17.13 9.13
N LEU A 64 0.05 16.08 9.06
CA LEU A 64 0.52 14.70 9.15
C LEU A 64 1.42 14.33 7.97
N ALA A 65 1.08 14.76 6.75
CA ALA A 65 1.86 14.52 5.54
C ALA A 65 3.27 15.16 5.57
N ARG A 66 3.49 16.19 6.41
CA ARG A 66 4.83 16.78 6.62
C ARG A 66 5.70 16.00 7.59
N VAL A 67 5.08 15.22 8.47
CA VAL A 67 5.76 14.47 9.53
C VAL A 67 5.97 13.02 9.12
N PHE A 68 5.00 12.46 8.39
CA PHE A 68 4.96 11.06 8.01
C PHE A 68 4.91 10.92 6.49
N SER A 69 5.73 10.00 5.98
CA SER A 69 5.65 9.53 4.60
C SER A 69 4.64 8.41 4.49
N VAL A 70 3.78 8.45 3.48
CA VAL A 70 2.78 7.42 3.20
C VAL A 70 3.34 6.42 2.19
N GLN A 71 3.26 5.14 2.51
CA GLN A 71 3.65 4.05 1.61
C GLN A 71 2.50 3.05 1.49
N TYR A 72 2.17 2.65 0.26
CA TYR A 72 1.22 1.58 0.01
C TYR A 72 1.98 0.31 -0.35
N VAL A 73 2.03 -0.62 0.61
CA VAL A 73 2.75 -1.88 0.50
C VAL A 73 1.85 -2.93 -0.13
N VAL A 74 2.12 -3.30 -1.38
CA VAL A 74 1.31 -4.24 -2.16
C VAL A 74 1.86 -5.66 -2.03
N PHE A 75 0.96 -6.61 -1.78
CA PHE A 75 1.28 -8.03 -1.65
C PHE A 75 0.63 -8.91 -2.72
N ASP A 76 -0.46 -8.47 -3.35
CA ASP A 76 -1.09 -9.20 -4.45
C ASP A 76 -1.73 -8.27 -5.50
N ILE A 77 -2.03 -8.83 -6.67
CA ILE A 77 -2.76 -8.19 -7.76
C ILE A 77 -3.94 -9.08 -8.13
N LEU A 78 -5.15 -8.52 -8.08
CA LEU A 78 -6.39 -9.26 -8.27
C LEU A 78 -6.89 -9.14 -9.73
N TYR A 79 -6.71 -7.95 -10.31
CA TYR A 79 -6.98 -7.65 -11.72
C TYR A 79 -5.78 -6.94 -12.32
N HIS A 80 -5.47 -7.24 -13.58
CA HIS A 80 -4.46 -6.53 -14.35
C HIS A 80 -5.03 -6.18 -15.73
N ARG A 81 -5.02 -4.89 -16.08
CA ARG A 81 -5.52 -4.38 -17.37
C ARG A 81 -6.93 -4.90 -17.73
N GLY A 82 -7.83 -4.92 -16.75
CA GLY A 82 -9.22 -5.35 -16.89
C GLY A 82 -9.45 -6.86 -16.87
N LYS A 83 -8.40 -7.68 -16.65
CA LYS A 83 -8.51 -9.15 -16.56
C LYS A 83 -8.28 -9.65 -15.15
N ALA A 84 -9.14 -10.53 -14.66
CA ALA A 84 -8.92 -11.23 -13.40
C ALA A 84 -7.68 -12.13 -13.51
N VAL A 85 -6.78 -12.05 -12.53
CA VAL A 85 -5.54 -12.86 -12.48
C VAL A 85 -5.49 -13.80 -11.27
N LEU A 86 -6.55 -13.80 -10.45
CA LEU A 86 -6.71 -14.68 -9.28
C LEU A 86 -6.53 -16.17 -9.56
N GLY A 87 -6.85 -16.62 -10.79
CA GLY A 87 -6.65 -18.01 -11.22
C GLY A 87 -5.21 -18.37 -11.58
N ARG A 88 -4.28 -17.40 -11.59
CA ARG A 88 -2.87 -17.64 -11.90
C ARG A 88 -2.08 -18.01 -10.64
N PRO A 89 -0.99 -18.78 -10.74
CA PRO A 89 -0.05 -19.02 -9.65
C PRO A 89 0.44 -17.71 -8.99
N LEU A 90 0.66 -17.74 -7.67
CA LEU A 90 1.10 -16.57 -6.90
C LEU A 90 2.35 -15.90 -7.49
N MET A 91 3.32 -16.70 -7.93
CA MET A 91 4.55 -16.17 -8.52
C MET A 91 4.31 -15.39 -9.81
N GLU A 92 3.39 -15.85 -10.67
CA GLU A 92 3.01 -15.11 -11.87
C GLU A 92 2.32 -13.79 -11.53
N ARG A 93 1.48 -13.77 -10.50
CA ARG A 93 0.85 -12.53 -10.03
C ARG A 93 1.89 -11.56 -9.47
N LYS A 94 2.90 -12.05 -8.74
CA LYS A 94 4.00 -11.22 -8.25
C LYS A 94 4.85 -10.62 -9.37
N THR A 95 5.04 -11.32 -10.49
CA THR A 95 5.72 -10.74 -11.67
C THR A 95 4.91 -9.59 -12.28
N LEU A 96 3.58 -9.66 -12.28
CA LEU A 96 2.74 -8.55 -12.76
C LEU A 96 2.81 -7.30 -11.87
N LEU A 97 3.14 -7.46 -10.58
CA LEU A 97 3.37 -6.33 -9.68
C LEU A 97 4.62 -5.53 -10.04
N ASP A 98 5.63 -6.16 -10.67
CA ASP A 98 6.84 -5.46 -11.10
C ASP A 98 6.53 -4.35 -12.13
N GLU A 99 5.46 -4.50 -12.92
CA GLU A 99 4.98 -3.48 -13.87
C GLU A 99 4.29 -2.28 -13.18
N CYS A 100 4.04 -2.35 -11.88
CA CYS A 100 3.29 -1.35 -11.13
C CYS A 100 4.15 -0.55 -10.11
N LYS A 101 5.48 -0.77 -10.07
CA LYS A 101 6.35 -0.12 -9.08
C LYS A 101 6.47 1.39 -9.30
N ASN A 102 6.39 2.15 -8.21
CA ASN A 102 6.72 3.58 -8.14
C ASN A 102 7.07 3.96 -6.69
N ASP A 103 7.41 5.23 -6.44
CA ASP A 103 7.90 5.70 -5.12
C ASP A 103 6.88 5.53 -3.97
N VAL A 104 5.59 5.53 -4.28
CA VAL A 104 4.50 5.35 -3.29
C VAL A 104 4.10 3.87 -3.16
N LEU A 105 4.32 3.08 -4.21
CA LEU A 105 4.03 1.65 -4.29
C LEU A 105 5.25 0.79 -3.95
N ALA A 106 5.35 0.42 -2.68
CA ALA A 106 6.30 -0.58 -2.24
C ALA A 106 5.76 -1.99 -2.49
N GLN A 107 6.57 -2.88 -3.06
CA GLN A 107 6.23 -4.30 -3.20
C GLN A 107 6.98 -5.13 -2.17
N ILE A 108 6.28 -6.07 -1.53
CA ILE A 108 6.95 -7.07 -0.68
C ILE A 108 7.78 -8.01 -1.58
N ARG A 109 9.10 -7.98 -1.42
CA ARG A 109 9.98 -9.00 -2.02
C ARG A 109 9.83 -10.29 -1.23
N PHE A 110 9.53 -11.37 -1.93
CA PHE A 110 9.49 -12.70 -1.37
C PHE A 110 10.74 -13.45 -1.81
N GLU A 111 11.78 -13.41 -0.98
CA GLU A 111 13.01 -14.16 -1.20
C GLU A 111 12.95 -15.51 -0.49
N GLY A 112 12.08 -16.41 -0.98
CA GLY A 112 12.17 -17.88 -0.86
C GLY A 112 12.27 -18.55 0.53
N ASN A 113 12.50 -17.83 1.62
CA ASN A 113 12.67 -18.37 2.96
C ASN A 113 11.73 -17.64 3.91
N GLU A 114 10.68 -18.34 4.31
CA GLU A 114 9.57 -17.85 5.13
C GLU A 114 10.07 -17.27 6.47
N THR A 115 11.16 -17.83 6.99
CA THR A 115 11.82 -17.42 8.24
C THR A 115 12.48 -16.05 8.13
N GLY A 116 13.12 -15.74 6.98
CA GLY A 116 13.85 -14.49 6.81
C GLY A 116 12.93 -13.27 6.74
N LEU A 117 11.76 -13.42 6.11
CA LEU A 117 10.75 -12.36 6.09
C LEU A 117 10.12 -12.16 7.48
N PHE A 118 9.82 -13.25 8.20
CA PHE A 118 9.26 -13.17 9.56
C PHE A 118 10.23 -12.46 10.53
N GLU A 119 11.51 -12.85 10.54
CA GLU A 119 12.54 -12.21 11.37
C GLU A 119 12.72 -10.74 11.00
N ALA A 120 12.85 -10.42 9.71
CA ALA A 120 12.97 -9.04 9.24
C ALA A 120 11.75 -8.19 9.62
N THR A 121 10.53 -8.74 9.54
CA THR A 121 9.32 -8.06 10.01
C THR A 121 9.30 -7.89 11.52
N GLY A 122 9.82 -8.87 12.29
CA GLY A 122 9.98 -8.75 13.74
C GLY A 122 10.91 -7.59 14.12
N TYR A 123 12.08 -7.49 13.49
CA TYR A 123 13.04 -6.42 13.72
C TYR A 123 12.52 -5.03 13.29
N ALA A 124 11.70 -4.97 12.24
CA ALA A 124 11.09 -3.73 11.75
C ALA A 124 9.78 -3.34 12.48
N GLY A 125 9.35 -4.10 13.50
CA GLY A 125 8.09 -3.85 14.22
C GLY A 125 6.82 -4.18 13.41
N LEU A 126 6.96 -4.94 12.31
CA LEU A 126 5.90 -5.35 11.39
C LEU A 126 5.35 -6.78 11.68
N GLY A 127 5.98 -7.55 12.56
CA GLY A 127 5.75 -9.00 12.71
C GLY A 127 4.57 -9.45 13.57
N ASN A 128 3.91 -8.55 14.31
CA ASN A 128 2.77 -8.87 15.21
C ASN A 128 1.50 -8.11 14.82
N LEU A 129 0.99 -8.33 13.60
CA LEU A 129 -0.27 -7.78 13.12
C LEU A 129 -1.26 -8.87 12.73
#